data_AF-A0A6P4EJD4-F1
#
_entry.id   AF-A0A6P4EJD4-F1
#
_cell.length_a   1.000
_cell.length_b   1.000
_cell.length_c   1.000
_cell.angle_alpha   90.00
_cell.angle_beta   90.00
_cell.angle_gamma   90.00
#
_symmetry.space_group_name_H-M   'P 1'
#
loop_
_entity.id
_entity.type
_entity.pdbx_description
1 polymer ?
#
loop_
_entity_poly.entity_id
_entity_poly.type
_entity_poly.pdbx_seq_one_letter_code
_entity_poly.pdbx_strand_id
1 'polypeptide(L)'
;MSYQPKTHYDAVDKIWSSEKEKSQFGEDLSIGEIIFQEMVRHPKSVAQVSDSEKTILLREDLLNNAIRIATFMRNLDLTQRDIAIIGTNKEGEVCINKGSFWPGYYGNPEATKEIYKDNWLHSGDLGYVDNDGFLYVVERKKDLLKYQSNYYYPHELEELISRMPGVAEVCAFGIWGVENGDEAAATVVRKPNDLISEKDVEDYVAQNAGTEFLRLHAGCLIVDDLRRSPNGKTNRAANKEYFLQAKGIQIIT
;
A
#
# COMPACT_ATOMS: atom_id res chain seq x y z
N MET A 1 14.26 -29.73 -29.44
CA MET A 1 15.08 -29.53 -30.66
C MET A 1 16.38 -28.88 -30.23
N SER A 2 17.54 -29.41 -30.64
CA SER A 2 18.83 -28.75 -30.40
C SER A 2 18.88 -27.45 -31.18
N TYR A 3 19.03 -26.32 -30.49
CA TYR A 3 19.20 -25.01 -31.10
C TYR A 3 20.40 -25.03 -32.05
N GLN A 4 20.20 -24.63 -33.31
CA GLN A 4 21.27 -24.41 -34.28
C GLN A 4 21.36 -22.91 -34.55
N PRO A 5 22.35 -22.19 -34.00
CA PRO A 5 22.48 -20.76 -34.22
C PRO A 5 22.78 -20.49 -35.70
N LYS A 6 22.17 -19.43 -36.24
CA LYS A 6 22.54 -18.93 -37.57
C LYS A 6 23.95 -18.38 -37.51
N THR A 7 24.85 -18.93 -38.31
CA THR A 7 26.22 -18.45 -38.48
C THR A 7 26.34 -17.61 -39.75
N HIS A 8 27.06 -16.50 -39.67
CA HIS A 8 27.36 -15.62 -40.79
C HIS A 8 28.88 -15.46 -40.93
N TYR A 9 29.39 -15.54 -42.16
CA TYR A 9 30.80 -15.33 -42.46
C TYR A 9 30.99 -14.01 -43.21
N ASP A 10 31.77 -13.11 -42.62
CA ASP A 10 32.24 -11.90 -43.29
C ASP A 10 33.52 -12.22 -44.06
N ALA A 11 33.47 -12.13 -45.39
CA ALA A 11 34.61 -12.45 -46.26
C ALA A 11 35.69 -11.34 -46.30
N VAL A 12 35.34 -10.10 -45.95
CA VAL A 12 36.25 -8.96 -45.93
C VAL A 12 37.11 -9.01 -44.66
N ASP A 13 36.47 -9.17 -43.51
CA ASP A 13 37.14 -9.25 -42.22
C ASP A 13 37.60 -10.67 -41.87
N LYS A 14 37.16 -11.67 -42.64
CA LYS A 14 37.41 -13.11 -42.44
C LYS A 14 36.95 -13.61 -41.07
N ILE A 15 35.85 -13.06 -40.56
CA ILE A 15 35.29 -13.39 -39.25
C ILE A 15 34.01 -14.20 -39.41
N TRP A 16 33.90 -15.27 -38.64
CA TRP A 16 32.63 -15.96 -38.40
C TRP A 16 31.93 -15.33 -37.20
N SER A 17 30.67 -14.95 -37.37
CA SER A 17 29.78 -14.49 -36.30
C SER A 17 28.59 -15.42 -36.18
N SER A 18 28.02 -15.52 -34.98
CA SER A 18 26.77 -16.25 -34.74
C SER A 18 25.83 -15.36 -33.93
N GLU A 19 24.53 -15.65 -34.00
CA GLU A 19 23.58 -15.07 -33.05
C GLU A 19 24.09 -15.36 -31.63
N LYS A 20 24.25 -14.32 -30.80
CA LYS A 20 24.68 -14.48 -29.41
C LYS A 20 23.76 -15.49 -28.73
N GLU A 21 24.36 -16.52 -28.15
CA GLU A 21 23.64 -17.47 -27.33
C GLU A 21 23.00 -16.70 -26.17
N LYS A 22 21.66 -16.62 -26.17
CA LYS A 22 20.94 -15.98 -25.08
C LYS A 22 21.04 -16.88 -23.86
N SER A 23 21.60 -16.33 -22.78
CA SER A 23 21.62 -17.01 -21.50
C SER A 23 20.19 -17.34 -21.07
N GLN A 24 20.00 -18.54 -20.50
CA GLN A 24 18.72 -18.97 -19.94
C GLN A 24 18.22 -18.03 -18.84
N PHE A 25 19.15 -17.33 -18.17
CA PHE A 25 18.89 -16.32 -17.15
C PHE A 25 19.67 -15.04 -17.51
N GLY A 26 19.54 -14.60 -18.76
CA GLY A 26 20.18 -13.37 -19.23
C GLY A 26 19.69 -12.14 -18.47
N GLU A 27 20.58 -11.18 -18.26
CA GLU A 27 20.25 -9.88 -17.63
C GLU A 27 19.27 -9.05 -18.47
N ASP A 28 19.09 -9.41 -19.75
CA ASP A 28 18.13 -8.83 -20.69
C ASP A 28 16.71 -9.41 -20.57
N LEU A 29 16.50 -10.43 -19.75
CA LEU A 29 15.19 -11.08 -19.57
C LEU A 29 14.48 -10.56 -18.32
N SER A 30 13.20 -10.22 -18.47
CA SER A 30 12.30 -10.02 -17.33
C SER A 30 12.03 -11.34 -16.61
N ILE A 31 11.70 -11.26 -15.32
CA ILE A 31 11.28 -12.43 -14.52
C ILE A 31 10.11 -13.17 -15.20
N GLY A 32 9.17 -12.43 -15.82
CA GLY A 32 8.05 -13.02 -16.54
C GLY A 32 8.48 -13.83 -17.76
N GLU A 33 9.47 -13.35 -18.52
CA GLU A 33 10.03 -14.09 -19.67
C GLU A 33 10.77 -15.35 -19.22
N ILE A 34 11.53 -15.28 -18.12
CA ILE A 34 12.22 -16.44 -17.55
C ILE A 34 11.19 -17.51 -17.13
N ILE A 35 10.14 -17.12 -16.39
CA ILE A 35 9.07 -18.04 -15.97
C ILE A 35 8.38 -18.66 -17.19
N PHE A 36 8.02 -17.85 -18.20
CA PHE A 36 7.38 -18.35 -19.41
C PHE A 36 8.26 -19.37 -20.14
N GLN A 37 9.55 -19.06 -20.34
CA GLN A 37 10.49 -19.96 -20.99
C GLN A 37 10.63 -21.29 -20.22
N GLU A 38 10.71 -21.23 -18.89
CA GLU A 38 10.76 -22.41 -18.03
C GLU A 38 9.48 -23.26 -18.10
N MET A 39 8.32 -22.62 -18.24
CA MET A 39 7.05 -23.32 -18.42
C MET A 39 6.98 -24.06 -19.75
N VAL A 40 7.44 -23.43 -20.83
CA VAL A 40 7.49 -24.04 -22.17
C VAL A 40 8.51 -25.17 -22.24
N ARG A 41 9.66 -25.04 -21.57
CA ARG A 41 10.76 -26.01 -21.64
C ARG A 41 10.46 -27.31 -20.90
N HIS A 42 9.69 -27.22 -19.82
CA HIS A 42 9.39 -28.36 -18.94
C HIS A 42 7.87 -28.57 -18.78
N PRO A 43 7.12 -28.81 -19.87
CA PRO A 43 5.65 -28.75 -19.87
C PRO A 43 4.99 -29.74 -18.90
N LYS A 44 5.63 -30.89 -18.65
CA LYS A 44 5.13 -31.96 -17.79
C LYS A 44 5.52 -31.84 -16.32
N SER A 45 6.30 -30.83 -15.94
CA SER A 45 6.63 -30.60 -14.54
C SER A 45 5.44 -30.02 -13.80
N VAL A 46 5.28 -30.38 -12.53
CA VAL A 46 4.26 -29.79 -11.66
C VAL A 46 4.54 -28.30 -11.49
N ALA A 47 3.52 -27.48 -11.73
CA ALA A 47 3.56 -26.03 -11.54
C ALA A 47 2.82 -25.61 -10.27
N GLN A 48 1.68 -26.25 -9.99
CA GLN A 48 0.85 -25.95 -8.84
C GLN A 48 0.17 -27.21 -8.31
N VAL A 49 0.06 -27.31 -7.00
CA VAL A 49 -0.77 -28.31 -6.30
C VAL A 49 -1.80 -27.55 -5.48
N SER A 50 -3.07 -27.82 -5.72
CA SER A 50 -4.17 -27.29 -4.92
C SER A 50 -4.71 -28.39 -4.02
N ASP A 51 -4.41 -28.32 -2.73
CA ASP A 51 -4.86 -29.34 -1.79
C ASP A 51 -6.37 -29.27 -1.50
N SER A 52 -6.94 -28.06 -1.48
CA SER A 52 -8.37 -27.82 -1.27
C SER A 52 -9.22 -28.38 -2.42
N GLU A 53 -8.77 -28.19 -3.66
CA GLU A 53 -9.47 -28.66 -4.85
C GLU A 53 -9.05 -30.06 -5.30
N LYS A 54 -8.03 -30.65 -4.64
CA LYS A 54 -7.41 -31.93 -5.00
C LYS A 54 -6.97 -31.99 -6.47
N THR A 55 -6.39 -30.88 -6.96
CA THR A 55 -5.89 -30.76 -8.34
C THR A 55 -4.38 -30.57 -8.38
N ILE A 56 -3.77 -31.05 -9.47
CA ILE A 56 -2.37 -30.81 -9.80
C ILE A 56 -2.38 -30.20 -11.20
N LEU A 57 -1.77 -29.02 -11.35
CA LEU A 57 -1.58 -28.38 -12.64
C LEU A 57 -0.13 -28.54 -13.07
N LEU A 58 0.07 -29.04 -14.29
CA LEU A 58 1.38 -29.04 -14.93
C LEU A 58 1.69 -27.66 -15.50
N ARG A 59 2.96 -27.41 -15.82
CA ARG A 59 3.40 -26.13 -16.41
C ARG A 59 2.65 -25.83 -17.72
N GLU A 60 2.35 -26.85 -18.54
CA GLU A 60 1.53 -26.68 -19.74
C GLU A 60 0.08 -26.28 -19.45
N ASP A 61 -0.52 -26.83 -18.39
CA ASP A 61 -1.90 -26.52 -18.00
C ASP A 61 -2.02 -25.08 -17.51
N LEU A 62 -1.07 -24.68 -16.64
CA LEU A 62 -0.99 -23.32 -16.14
C LEU A 62 -0.74 -22.32 -17.27
N LEU A 63 0.11 -22.67 -18.25
CA LEU A 63 0.35 -21.83 -19.43
C LEU A 63 -0.91 -21.66 -20.27
N ASN A 64 -1.63 -22.75 -20.53
CA ASN A 64 -2.88 -22.74 -21.29
C ASN A 64 -3.95 -21.89 -20.59
N ASN A 65 -4.04 -21.98 -19.26
CA ASN A 65 -4.95 -21.15 -18.47
C ASN A 65 -4.56 -19.66 -18.56
N ALA A 66 -3.28 -19.33 -18.43
CA ALA A 66 -2.79 -17.96 -18.57
C ALA A 66 -3.09 -17.38 -19.96
N ILE A 67 -2.91 -18.17 -21.04
CA ILE A 67 -3.26 -17.77 -22.40
C ILE A 67 -4.75 -17.48 -22.52
N ARG A 68 -5.62 -18.35 -21.99
CA ARG A 68 -7.09 -18.16 -22.02
C ARG A 68 -7.49 -16.85 -21.33
N ILE A 69 -6.93 -16.59 -20.15
CA ILE A 69 -7.18 -15.35 -19.40
C ILE A 69 -6.71 -14.14 -20.20
N ALA A 70 -5.48 -14.19 -20.75
CA ALA A 70 -4.93 -13.10 -21.54
C ALA A 70 -5.74 -12.82 -22.82
N THR A 71 -6.22 -13.86 -23.50
CA THR A 71 -7.10 -13.72 -24.67
C THR A 71 -8.45 -13.11 -24.29
N PHE A 72 -9.05 -13.56 -23.19
CA PHE A 72 -10.29 -12.98 -22.67
C PHE A 72 -10.11 -11.48 -22.36
N MET A 73 -9.03 -11.11 -21.68
CA MET A 73 -8.72 -9.71 -21.35
C MET A 73 -8.51 -8.85 -22.60
N ARG A 74 -7.79 -9.35 -23.61
CA ARG A 74 -7.62 -8.64 -24.89
C ARG A 74 -8.94 -8.44 -25.63
N ASN A 75 -9.87 -9.39 -25.54
CA ASN A 75 -11.22 -9.24 -26.13
C ASN A 75 -12.06 -8.18 -25.42
N LEU A 76 -11.66 -7.74 -24.23
CA LEU A 76 -12.23 -6.61 -23.50
C LEU A 76 -11.46 -5.30 -23.72
N ASP A 77 -10.55 -5.26 -24.71
CA ASP A 77 -9.64 -4.15 -25.00
C ASP A 77 -8.72 -3.77 -23.81
N LEU A 78 -8.49 -4.69 -22.86
CA LEU A 78 -7.57 -4.48 -21.74
C LEU A 78 -6.11 -4.69 -22.18
N THR A 79 -5.26 -3.76 -21.79
CA THR A 79 -3.81 -3.80 -21.99
C THR A 79 -3.09 -4.22 -20.72
N GLN A 80 -1.77 -4.45 -20.80
CA GLN A 80 -0.94 -4.76 -19.63
C GLN A 80 -1.03 -3.67 -18.54
N ARG A 81 -1.33 -2.42 -18.90
CA ARG A 81 -1.47 -1.31 -17.94
C ARG A 81 -2.78 -1.36 -17.17
N ASP A 82 -3.78 -2.07 -17.69
CA ASP A 82 -5.12 -2.16 -17.12
C ASP A 82 -5.28 -3.36 -16.18
N ILE A 83 -4.30 -4.27 -16.15
CA ILE A 83 -4.33 -5.51 -15.39
C ILE A 83 -3.41 -5.37 -14.18
N ALA A 84 -4.00 -5.25 -12.99
CA ALA A 84 -3.29 -5.36 -11.72
C ALA A 84 -3.57 -6.74 -11.10
N ILE A 85 -2.51 -7.49 -10.76
CA ILE A 85 -2.64 -8.69 -9.93
C ILE A 85 -2.74 -8.22 -8.49
N ILE A 86 -3.94 -8.31 -7.91
CA ILE A 86 -4.15 -8.09 -6.48
C ILE A 86 -3.74 -9.39 -5.79
N GLY A 87 -2.61 -9.39 -5.10
CA GLY A 87 -2.33 -10.44 -4.13
C GLY A 87 -3.40 -10.37 -3.04
N THR A 88 -4.04 -11.49 -2.71
CA THR A 88 -4.95 -11.53 -1.56
C THR A 88 -4.17 -11.11 -0.32
N ASN A 89 -4.82 -10.38 0.60
CA ASN A 89 -4.22 -9.82 1.81
C ASN A 89 -3.08 -8.81 1.57
N LYS A 90 -2.98 -8.22 0.37
CA LYS A 90 -2.12 -7.04 0.16
C LYS A 90 -2.93 -5.77 0.24
N GLU A 91 -2.49 -4.85 1.09
CA GLU A 91 -3.05 -3.51 1.16
C GLU A 91 -2.76 -2.72 -0.11
N GLY A 92 -3.77 -2.00 -0.59
CA GLY A 92 -3.69 -1.08 -1.70
C GLY A 92 -4.81 -0.04 -1.63
N GLU A 93 -4.78 0.95 -2.51
CA GLU A 93 -5.89 1.90 -2.62
C GLU A 93 -7.12 1.23 -3.25
N VAL A 94 -8.27 1.43 -2.63
CA VAL A 94 -9.57 0.99 -3.15
C VAL A 94 -9.95 1.93 -4.29
N CYS A 95 -9.83 1.43 -5.52
CA CYS A 95 -10.25 2.14 -6.72
C CYS A 95 -11.58 1.59 -7.23
N ILE A 96 -12.46 2.47 -7.69
CA ILE A 96 -13.82 2.11 -8.13
C ILE A 96 -13.97 2.48 -9.60
N ASN A 97 -14.24 1.49 -10.45
CA ASN A 97 -14.76 1.71 -11.79
C ASN A 97 -16.25 1.40 -11.79
N LYS A 98 -17.08 2.45 -11.88
CA LYS A 98 -18.55 2.32 -11.76
C LYS A 98 -19.22 2.03 -13.11
N GLY A 99 -18.51 2.12 -14.24
CA GLY A 99 -19.09 2.04 -15.58
C GLY A 99 -20.10 3.17 -15.90
N SER A 100 -20.26 4.15 -15.01
CA SER A 100 -21.19 5.27 -15.13
C SER A 100 -20.46 6.59 -14.94
N PHE A 101 -20.84 7.62 -15.68
CA PHE A 101 -20.24 8.95 -15.59
C PHE A 101 -20.51 9.62 -14.24
N TRP A 102 -19.45 10.13 -13.60
CA TRP A 102 -19.52 11.05 -12.48
C TRP A 102 -18.96 12.41 -12.93
N PRO A 103 -19.72 13.52 -12.81
CA PRO A 103 -19.33 14.83 -13.34
C PRO A 103 -18.20 15.52 -12.55
N GLY A 104 -17.75 14.93 -11.45
CA GLY A 104 -16.71 15.51 -10.60
C GLY A 104 -17.25 16.33 -9.43
N TYR A 105 -16.31 16.96 -8.72
CA TYR A 105 -16.60 17.90 -7.65
C TYR A 105 -17.05 19.25 -8.23
N TYR A 106 -18.15 19.77 -7.70
CA TYR A 106 -18.68 21.06 -8.11
C TYR A 106 -17.67 22.19 -7.84
N GLY A 107 -17.31 22.94 -8.89
CA GLY A 107 -16.39 24.08 -8.78
C GLY A 107 -14.94 23.72 -8.47
N ASN A 108 -14.55 22.44 -8.53
CA ASN A 108 -13.19 21.99 -8.23
C ASN A 108 -12.69 20.95 -9.25
N PRO A 109 -12.34 21.39 -10.48
CA PRO A 109 -11.87 20.51 -11.54
C PRO A 109 -10.51 19.88 -11.22
N GLU A 110 -9.65 20.55 -10.44
CA GLU A 110 -8.35 20.04 -10.00
C GLU A 110 -8.53 18.81 -9.10
N ALA A 111 -9.31 18.92 -8.02
CA ALA A 111 -9.58 17.79 -7.13
C ALA A 111 -10.30 16.64 -7.87
N THR A 112 -11.13 16.97 -8.86
CA THR A 112 -11.77 15.96 -9.73
C THR A 112 -10.73 15.17 -10.51
N LYS A 113 -9.78 15.85 -11.15
CA LYS A 113 -8.71 15.23 -11.94
C LYS A 113 -7.73 14.44 -11.06
N GLU A 114 -7.53 14.87 -9.82
CA GLU A 114 -6.66 14.17 -8.87
C GLU A 114 -7.19 12.78 -8.49
N ILE A 115 -8.51 12.65 -8.33
CA ILE A 115 -9.12 11.38 -7.90
C ILE A 115 -9.69 10.55 -9.04
N TYR A 116 -9.97 11.13 -10.21
CA TYR A 116 -10.48 10.40 -11.36
C TYR A 116 -9.39 10.25 -12.42
N LYS A 117 -8.80 9.06 -12.51
CA LYS A 117 -7.66 8.74 -13.38
C LYS A 117 -7.91 7.43 -14.09
N ASP A 118 -7.65 7.37 -15.39
CA ASP A 118 -7.75 6.15 -16.20
C ASP A 118 -9.11 5.42 -16.08
N ASN A 119 -10.21 6.17 -15.95
CA ASN A 119 -11.58 5.67 -15.68
C ASN A 119 -11.81 5.01 -14.32
N TRP A 120 -10.87 5.18 -13.38
CA TRP A 120 -10.99 4.75 -12.00
C TRP A 120 -11.15 5.95 -11.06
N LEU A 121 -12.07 5.80 -10.12
CA LEU A 121 -12.21 6.70 -8.99
C LEU A 121 -11.33 6.20 -7.85
N HIS A 122 -10.26 6.95 -7.57
CA HIS A 122 -9.38 6.77 -6.42
C HIS A 122 -10.07 7.31 -5.16
N SER A 123 -10.55 6.41 -4.31
CA SER A 123 -11.30 6.78 -3.10
C SER A 123 -10.42 7.45 -2.03
N GLY A 124 -9.11 7.20 -2.09
CA GLY A 124 -8.18 7.49 -1.00
C GLY A 124 -8.36 6.60 0.23
N ASP A 125 -9.22 5.59 0.17
CA ASP A 125 -9.34 4.53 1.17
C ASP A 125 -8.33 3.42 0.82
N LEU A 126 -7.60 2.95 1.81
CA LEU A 126 -6.71 1.80 1.74
C LEU A 126 -7.45 0.57 2.24
N GLY A 127 -7.26 -0.54 1.57
CA GLY A 127 -7.91 -1.79 1.90
C GLY A 127 -7.25 -2.99 1.25
N TYR A 128 -7.70 -4.17 1.64
CA TYR A 128 -7.30 -5.43 1.03
C TYR A 128 -8.51 -6.32 0.81
N VAL A 129 -8.37 -7.26 -0.11
CA VAL A 129 -9.35 -8.33 -0.33
C VAL A 129 -8.81 -9.59 0.33
N ASP A 130 -9.63 -10.19 1.21
CA ASP A 130 -9.27 -11.45 1.87
C ASP A 130 -9.40 -12.64 0.91
N ASN A 131 -9.11 -13.85 1.43
CA ASN A 131 -9.18 -15.07 0.62
C ASN A 131 -10.62 -15.46 0.22
N ASP A 132 -11.62 -14.94 0.91
CA ASP A 132 -13.04 -15.22 0.67
C ASP A 132 -13.68 -14.16 -0.25
N GLY A 133 -12.89 -13.17 -0.71
CA GLY A 133 -13.32 -12.13 -1.64
C GLY A 133 -13.99 -10.92 -0.97
N PHE A 134 -13.90 -10.79 0.35
CA PHE A 134 -14.41 -9.63 1.08
C PHE A 134 -13.40 -8.50 1.07
N LEU A 135 -13.86 -7.28 0.78
CA LEU A 135 -13.07 -6.06 0.87
C LEU A 135 -13.11 -5.52 2.30
N TYR A 136 -11.93 -5.34 2.89
CA TYR A 136 -11.74 -4.65 4.17
C TYR A 136 -11.13 -3.29 3.91
N VAL A 137 -11.82 -2.25 4.37
CA VAL A 137 -11.28 -0.88 4.38
C VAL A 137 -10.52 -0.71 5.69
N VAL A 138 -9.23 -0.41 5.57
CA VAL A 138 -8.29 -0.30 6.68
C VAL A 138 -8.16 1.16 7.07
N GLU A 139 -7.70 2.02 6.16
CA GLU A 139 -7.28 3.38 6.51
C GLU A 139 -7.46 4.40 5.40
N ARG A 140 -7.18 5.68 5.70
CA ARG A 140 -7.10 6.74 4.68
C ARG A 140 -5.66 6.92 4.21
N LYS A 141 -5.43 6.84 2.90
CA LYS A 141 -4.12 7.04 2.24
C LYS A 141 -3.43 8.35 2.63
N LYS A 142 -4.22 9.40 2.86
CA LYS A 142 -3.73 10.73 3.24
C LYS A 142 -3.32 10.86 4.72
N ASP A 143 -3.73 9.90 5.55
CA ASP A 143 -3.44 9.91 6.99
C ASP A 143 -2.16 9.12 7.33
N LEU A 144 -1.53 8.49 6.32
CA LEU A 144 -0.25 7.80 6.46
C LEU A 144 0.85 8.77 6.92
N LEU A 145 1.55 8.41 7.99
CA LEU A 145 2.68 9.17 8.51
C LEU A 145 3.99 8.61 7.98
N LYS A 146 4.97 9.49 7.76
CA LYS A 146 6.33 9.09 7.37
C LYS A 146 7.38 9.67 8.32
N TYR A 147 7.93 8.84 9.18
CA TYR A 147 9.02 9.20 10.11
C TYR A 147 10.32 8.49 9.71
N GLN A 148 11.37 9.25 9.40
CA GLN A 148 12.70 8.72 9.03
C GLN A 148 12.64 7.58 7.99
N SER A 149 11.87 7.75 6.93
CA SER A 149 11.62 6.77 5.85
C SER A 149 10.79 5.53 6.24
N ASN A 150 10.29 5.44 7.47
CA ASN A 150 9.33 4.43 7.88
C ASN A 150 7.92 4.98 7.72
N TYR A 151 7.03 4.17 7.16
CA TYR A 151 5.62 4.49 7.00
C TYR A 151 4.82 3.74 8.07
N TYR A 152 3.86 4.43 8.69
CA TYR A 152 2.98 3.87 9.71
C TYR A 152 1.69 4.69 9.81
N TYR A 153 0.66 4.11 10.42
CA TYR A 153 -0.63 4.79 10.57
C TYR A 153 -0.82 5.36 11.97
N PRO A 154 -1.53 6.50 12.10
CA PRO A 154 -1.90 7.03 13.41
C PRO A 154 -2.71 6.05 14.26
N HIS A 155 -3.55 5.19 13.66
CA HIS A 155 -4.36 4.25 14.42
C HIS A 155 -3.51 3.24 15.20
N GLU A 156 -2.31 2.89 14.73
CA GLU A 156 -1.43 1.97 15.45
C GLU A 156 -1.05 2.55 16.83
N LEU A 157 -0.82 3.87 16.88
CA LEU A 157 -0.62 4.60 18.13
C LEU A 157 -1.92 4.74 18.93
N GLU A 158 -3.04 5.03 18.27
CA GLU A 158 -4.35 5.16 18.94
C GLU A 158 -4.74 3.84 19.62
N GLU A 159 -4.58 2.70 18.94
CA GLU A 159 -4.81 1.37 19.51
C GLU A 159 -3.88 1.10 20.70
N LEU A 160 -2.59 1.40 20.56
CA LEU A 160 -1.63 1.22 21.63
C LEU A 160 -1.99 2.05 22.87
N ILE A 161 -2.24 3.35 22.69
CA ILE A 161 -2.57 4.28 23.78
C ILE A 161 -3.93 3.95 24.39
N SER A 162 -4.91 3.50 23.61
CA SER A 162 -6.24 3.12 24.11
C SER A 162 -6.21 1.95 25.11
N ARG A 163 -5.17 1.11 25.06
CA ARG A 163 -4.97 -0.02 25.99
C ARG A 163 -4.37 0.43 27.34
N MET A 164 -3.86 1.66 27.42
CA MET A 164 -3.32 2.22 28.66
C MET A 164 -4.45 2.45 29.69
N PRO A 165 -4.31 1.96 30.93
CA PRO A 165 -5.22 2.31 32.01
C PRO A 165 -5.31 3.84 32.19
N GLY A 166 -6.53 4.34 32.40
CA GLY A 166 -6.79 5.77 32.57
C GLY A 166 -7.06 6.57 31.29
N VAL A 167 -6.81 6.00 30.10
CA VAL A 167 -7.17 6.63 28.82
C VAL A 167 -8.63 6.33 28.48
N ALA A 168 -9.41 7.36 28.16
CA ALA A 168 -10.78 7.24 27.67
C ALA A 168 -10.86 7.29 26.14
N GLU A 169 -10.22 8.30 25.53
CA GLU A 169 -10.16 8.48 24.08
C GLU A 169 -8.79 9.03 23.68
N VAL A 170 -8.39 8.79 22.45
CA VAL A 170 -7.12 9.25 21.89
C VAL A 170 -7.30 9.61 20.41
N CYS A 171 -6.56 10.62 19.96
CA CYS A 171 -6.41 10.96 18.54
C CYS A 171 -4.94 11.20 18.26
N ALA A 172 -4.33 10.39 17.39
CA ALA A 172 -2.95 10.56 16.96
C ALA A 172 -2.87 11.28 15.61
N PHE A 173 -1.77 11.99 15.37
CA PHE A 173 -1.51 12.73 14.15
C PHE A 173 -0.01 13.05 14.01
N GLY A 174 0.45 13.29 12.78
CA GLY A 174 1.81 13.71 12.50
C GLY A 174 1.99 15.22 12.54
N ILE A 175 3.11 15.67 13.09
CA ILE A 175 3.60 17.05 13.02
C ILE A 175 4.86 17.03 12.15
N TRP A 176 4.88 17.87 11.12
CA TRP A 176 5.99 17.91 10.18
C TRP A 176 7.22 18.55 10.84
N GLY A 177 8.31 17.79 10.90
CA GLY A 177 9.65 18.23 11.30
C GLY A 177 10.61 18.14 10.10
N VAL A 178 11.48 19.14 9.97
CA VAL A 178 12.41 19.28 8.83
C VAL A 178 13.38 18.10 8.73
N GLU A 179 13.83 17.56 9.86
CA GLU A 179 14.82 16.49 9.92
C GLU A 179 14.19 15.10 9.81
N ASN A 180 13.06 14.88 10.49
CA ASN A 180 12.50 13.56 10.72
C ASN A 180 11.26 13.23 9.88
N GLY A 181 10.63 14.22 9.23
CA GLY A 181 9.33 14.05 8.57
C GLY A 181 8.18 14.17 9.56
N ASP A 182 7.22 13.25 9.52
CA ASP A 182 6.03 13.26 10.39
C ASP A 182 6.33 12.70 11.78
N GLU A 183 6.61 13.59 12.73
CA GLU A 183 6.74 13.26 14.14
C GLU A 183 5.36 13.07 14.76
N ALA A 184 5.07 11.87 15.27
CA ALA A 184 3.76 11.61 15.85
C ALA A 184 3.54 12.38 17.17
N ALA A 185 2.34 12.91 17.31
CA ALA A 185 1.77 13.46 18.53
C ALA A 185 0.37 12.88 18.77
N ALA A 186 -0.13 13.03 20.00
CA ALA A 186 -1.47 12.60 20.35
C ALA A 186 -2.18 13.59 21.27
N THR A 187 -3.49 13.75 21.09
CA THR A 187 -4.39 14.29 22.11
C THR A 187 -5.09 13.14 22.83
N VAL A 188 -5.15 13.22 24.16
CA VAL A 188 -5.69 12.16 25.02
C VAL A 188 -6.73 12.72 25.97
N VAL A 189 -7.86 12.04 26.07
CA VAL A 189 -8.90 12.29 27.08
C VAL A 189 -8.77 11.24 28.18
N ARG A 190 -8.81 11.70 29.43
CA ARG A 190 -8.72 10.83 30.61
C ARG A 190 -10.06 10.21 30.94
N LYS A 191 -10.03 9.03 31.55
CA LYS A 191 -11.19 8.50 32.27
C LYS A 191 -11.54 9.42 33.44
N PRO A 192 -12.83 9.52 33.82
CA PRO A 192 -13.23 10.36 34.94
C PRO A 192 -12.45 10.02 36.22
N ASN A 193 -11.95 11.06 36.89
CA ASN A 193 -11.13 10.99 38.12
C ASN A 193 -9.74 10.38 37.98
N ASP A 194 -9.27 10.09 36.76
CA ASP A 194 -7.90 9.66 36.54
C ASP A 194 -6.93 10.86 36.53
N LEU A 195 -5.67 10.60 36.87
CA LEU A 195 -4.60 11.58 37.02
C LEU A 195 -3.40 11.29 36.11
N ILE A 196 -3.53 10.41 35.11
CA ILE A 196 -2.48 10.22 34.10
C ILE A 196 -2.02 11.58 33.55
N SER A 197 -0.72 11.73 33.39
CA SER A 197 -0.05 12.89 32.81
C SER A 197 0.36 12.60 31.37
N GLU A 198 0.69 13.65 30.62
CA GLU A 198 1.23 13.53 29.25
C GLU A 198 2.48 12.64 29.23
N LYS A 199 3.31 12.76 30.28
CA LYS A 199 4.54 11.99 30.43
C LYS A 199 4.26 10.49 30.64
N ASP A 200 3.23 10.16 31.41
CA ASP A 200 2.82 8.76 31.61
C ASP A 200 2.41 8.11 30.28
N VAL A 201 1.73 8.86 29.39
CA VAL A 201 1.33 8.38 28.06
C VAL A 201 2.57 8.17 27.18
N GLU A 202 3.46 9.16 27.12
CA GLU A 202 4.70 9.07 26.34
C GLU A 202 5.57 7.89 26.79
N ASP A 203 5.71 7.69 28.10
CA ASP A 203 6.50 6.60 28.67
C ASP A 203 5.82 5.24 28.44
N TYR A 204 4.49 5.16 28.53
CA TYR A 204 3.73 3.96 28.20
C TYR A 204 3.95 3.57 26.73
N VAL A 205 3.85 4.52 25.80
CA VAL A 205 4.12 4.27 24.38
C VAL A 205 5.57 3.84 24.17
N ALA A 206 6.55 4.52 24.77
CA ALA A 206 7.96 4.18 24.60
C ALA A 206 8.29 2.76 25.09
N GLN A 207 7.62 2.28 26.14
CA GLN A 207 7.79 0.94 26.72
C GLN A 207 7.07 -0.17 25.94
N ASN A 208 5.93 0.14 25.32
CA ASN A 208 5.06 -0.87 24.69
C ASN A 208 5.09 -0.83 23.15
N ALA A 209 5.65 0.22 22.54
CA ALA A 209 5.86 0.28 21.10
C ALA A 209 6.89 -0.77 20.67
N GLY A 210 6.55 -1.57 19.66
CA GLY A 210 7.44 -2.61 19.11
C GLY A 210 8.63 -2.04 18.32
N THR A 211 8.58 -0.76 17.94
CA THR A 211 9.60 -0.09 17.13
C THR A 211 9.81 1.35 17.61
N GLU A 212 10.97 1.93 17.28
CA GLU A 212 11.30 3.30 17.68
C GLU A 212 10.50 4.36 16.94
N PHE A 213 10.22 4.16 15.65
CA PHE A 213 9.46 5.11 14.83
C PHE A 213 7.97 5.22 15.23
N LEU A 214 7.44 4.24 15.97
CA LEU A 214 6.05 4.22 16.45
C LEU A 214 5.97 4.83 17.86
N ARG A 215 6.58 6.00 18.06
CA ARG A 215 6.60 6.72 19.34
C ARG A 215 6.10 8.14 19.17
N LEU A 216 5.66 8.76 20.28
CA LEU A 216 5.18 10.14 20.32
C LEU A 216 6.34 11.15 20.30
N HIS A 217 7.07 11.22 19.18
CA HIS A 217 8.24 12.09 19.04
C HIS A 217 7.93 13.59 19.21
N ALA A 218 6.72 14.02 18.85
CA ALA A 218 6.25 15.38 19.06
C ALA A 218 5.42 15.55 20.36
N GLY A 219 5.29 14.49 21.16
CA GLY A 219 4.71 14.49 22.51
C GLY A 219 3.20 14.29 22.58
N CYS A 220 2.68 14.39 23.81
CA CYS A 220 1.26 14.24 24.12
C CYS A 220 0.64 15.53 24.65
N LEU A 221 -0.68 15.69 24.46
CA LEU A 221 -1.49 16.73 25.10
C LEU A 221 -2.73 16.12 25.73
N ILE A 222 -2.94 16.36 27.02
CA ILE A 222 -4.18 15.95 27.69
C ILE A 222 -5.25 17.03 27.48
N VAL A 223 -6.44 16.60 27.07
CA VAL A 223 -7.58 17.48 26.78
C VAL A 223 -8.85 17.00 27.48
N ASP A 224 -9.79 17.91 27.70
CA ASP A 224 -11.08 17.57 28.33
C ASP A 224 -12.00 16.79 27.38
N ASP A 225 -11.95 17.11 26.07
CA ASP A 225 -12.63 16.36 25.01
C ASP A 225 -11.86 16.53 23.69
N LEU A 226 -11.99 15.53 22.80
CA LEU A 226 -11.43 15.58 21.47
C LEU A 226 -12.18 16.59 20.60
N ARG A 227 -11.48 17.23 19.67
CA ARG A 227 -12.13 18.07 18.66
C ARG A 227 -12.91 17.18 17.68
N ARG A 228 -14.20 17.46 17.48
CA ARG A 228 -15.11 16.66 16.65
C ARG A 228 -15.67 17.48 15.50
N SER A 229 -16.04 16.81 14.41
CA SER A 229 -16.82 17.39 13.31
C SER A 229 -18.31 17.52 13.69
N PRO A 230 -19.12 18.27 12.93
CA PRO A 230 -20.54 18.46 13.23
C PRO A 230 -21.37 17.17 13.35
N ASN A 231 -20.91 16.07 12.77
CA ASN A 231 -21.53 14.74 12.87
C ASN A 231 -20.99 13.90 14.05
N GLY A 232 -20.26 14.50 14.99
CA GLY A 232 -19.76 13.86 16.21
C GLY A 232 -18.49 13.01 16.05
N LYS A 233 -17.98 12.84 14.82
CA LYS A 233 -16.74 12.07 14.59
C LYS A 233 -15.52 12.87 15.05
N THR A 234 -14.52 12.18 15.59
CA THR A 234 -13.21 12.79 15.90
C THR A 234 -12.61 13.42 14.65
N ASN A 235 -12.18 14.68 14.76
CA ASN A 235 -11.57 15.43 13.67
C ASN A 235 -10.06 15.56 13.92
N ARG A 236 -9.28 14.70 13.28
CA ARG A 236 -7.82 14.65 13.42
C ARG A 236 -7.12 15.97 13.10
N ALA A 237 -7.56 16.66 12.04
CA ALA A 237 -6.99 17.96 11.66
C ALA A 237 -7.25 19.04 12.73
N ALA A 238 -8.46 19.08 13.29
CA ALA A 238 -8.79 20.03 14.36
C ALA A 238 -8.06 19.72 15.68
N ASN A 239 -7.83 18.43 16.00
CA ASN A 239 -7.01 18.06 17.16
C ASN A 239 -5.54 18.46 16.97
N LYS A 240 -4.98 18.25 15.77
CA LYS A 240 -3.64 18.72 15.41
C LYS A 240 -3.50 20.24 15.55
N GLU A 241 -4.45 21.01 15.02
CA GLU A 241 -4.43 22.46 15.12
C GLU A 241 -4.47 22.93 16.58
N TYR A 242 -5.36 22.34 17.39
CA TYR A 242 -5.45 22.64 18.82
C TYR A 242 -4.16 22.30 19.57
N PHE A 243 -3.54 21.16 19.26
CA PHE A 243 -2.26 20.75 19.85
C PHE A 243 -1.15 21.76 19.56
N LEU A 244 -1.02 22.19 18.31
CA LEU A 244 0.00 23.15 17.87
C LEU A 244 -0.17 24.50 18.59
N GLN A 245 -1.42 24.97 18.73
CA GLN A 245 -1.73 26.18 19.47
C GLN A 245 -1.37 26.05 20.95
N ALA A 246 -1.73 24.94 21.59
CA ALA A 246 -1.47 24.72 23.02
C ALA A 246 0.03 24.58 23.34
N LYS A 247 0.82 23.96 22.45
CA LYS A 247 2.27 23.78 22.61
C LYS A 247 3.09 24.96 22.06
N GLY A 248 2.45 25.95 21.45
CA GLY A 248 3.13 27.13 20.87
C GLY A 248 4.01 26.82 19.66
N ILE A 249 3.70 25.75 18.92
CA ILE A 249 4.48 25.31 17.75
C ILE A 249 4.00 26.09 16.52
N GLN A 250 4.89 26.86 15.90
CA GLN A 250 4.60 27.51 14.63
C GLN A 250 4.81 26.54 13.47
N ILE A 251 3.81 26.41 12.60
CA ILE A 251 3.94 25.65 11.36
C ILE A 251 4.83 26.46 10.42
N ILE A 252 6.00 25.91 10.07
CA ILE A 252 6.79 26.42 8.95
C ILE A 252 6.06 25.97 7.69
N THR A 253 5.22 26.85 7.15
CA THR A 253 4.57 26.67 5.84
C THR A 253 5.56 26.83 4.70
#